data_AF-A0A3N7FAP2-F1
#
_entry.id   AF-A0A3N7FAP2-F1
#
_cell.length_a   1.000
_cell.length_b   1.000
_cell.length_c   1.000
_cell.angle_alpha   90.00
_cell.angle_beta   90.00
_cell.angle_gamma   90.00
#
_symmetry.space_group_name_H-M   'P 1'
#
loop_
_entity.id
_entity.type
_entity.pdbx_description
1 polymer ?
#
loop_
_entity_poly.entity_id
_entity_poly.type
_entity_poly.pdbx_seq_one_letter_code
_entity_poly.pdbx_strand_id
1 'polypeptide(L)'
;MVLLQLMAVAQTNGSMPVGAFITATDDAPSWLSSSGEFAFGFQPLEYKDHFLLSIWYAKIPEKTIVWYANGDNPAPRESKVELRGDSGLVLTDPQGNLIWSSGSLQVERSIKETLGWRDLM
;
A
#
# COMPACT_ATOMS: atom_id res chain seq x y z
N MET A 1 -14.41 34.78 6.74
CA MET A 1 -15.06 33.50 7.09
C MET A 1 -14.29 32.41 6.34
N VAL A 2 -13.43 31.66 7.02
CA VAL A 2 -12.64 30.58 6.38
C VAL A 2 -13.36 29.27 6.67
N LEU A 3 -13.79 28.59 5.62
CA LEU A 3 -14.47 27.30 5.70
C LEU A 3 -13.40 26.21 5.80
N LEU A 4 -13.15 25.71 7.01
CA LEU A 4 -12.30 24.54 7.23
C LEU A 4 -13.06 23.30 6.72
N GLN A 5 -12.66 22.77 5.58
CA GLN A 5 -13.18 21.48 5.10
C GLN A 5 -12.67 20.39 6.04
N LEU A 6 -13.52 19.94 6.97
CA LEU A 6 -13.31 18.73 7.74
C LEU A 6 -13.45 17.54 6.78
N MET A 7 -12.33 17.08 6.22
CA MET A 7 -12.30 15.73 5.69
C MET A 7 -12.44 14.79 6.89
N ALA A 8 -13.61 14.17 7.03
CA ALA A 8 -13.81 13.10 7.99
C ALA A 8 -12.94 11.92 7.55
N VAL A 9 -11.81 11.72 8.24
CA VAL A 9 -11.03 10.50 8.08
C VAL A 9 -11.86 9.39 8.69
N ALA A 10 -12.55 8.60 7.85
CA ALA A 10 -13.15 7.35 8.29
C ALA A 10 -12.02 6.42 8.71
N GLN A 11 -11.79 6.31 10.03
CA GLN A 11 -10.84 5.36 10.57
C GLN A 11 -11.42 3.97 10.34
N THR A 12 -10.86 3.25 9.36
CA THR A 12 -11.08 1.81 9.28
C THR A 12 -10.43 1.20 10.52
N ASN A 13 -10.98 0.12 11.07
CA ASN A 13 -10.35 -0.62 12.19
C ASN A 13 -9.08 -1.37 11.72
N GLY A 14 -8.25 -0.75 10.86
CA GLY A 14 -7.12 -1.34 10.15
C GLY A 14 -7.51 -2.31 9.01
N SER A 15 -8.81 -2.44 8.70
CA SER A 15 -9.29 -3.29 7.61
C SER A 15 -9.68 -2.45 6.40
N MET A 16 -9.04 -2.70 5.25
CA MET A 16 -9.36 -2.02 4.00
C MET A 16 -10.25 -2.91 3.12
N PRO A 17 -11.35 -2.38 2.56
CA PRO A 17 -12.19 -3.15 1.65
C PRO A 17 -11.45 -3.45 0.34
N VAL A 18 -11.79 -4.57 -0.30
CA VAL A 18 -11.37 -4.83 -1.69
C VAL A 18 -11.86 -3.70 -2.59
N GLY A 19 -10.99 -3.25 -3.49
CA GLY A 19 -11.20 -2.07 -4.33
C GLY A 19 -10.73 -0.76 -3.69
N ALA A 20 -10.30 -0.77 -2.43
CA ALA A 20 -9.64 0.40 -1.84
C ALA A 20 -8.32 0.67 -2.56
N PHE A 21 -8.04 1.94 -2.82
CA PHE A 21 -6.82 2.36 -3.48
C PHE A 21 -6.27 3.68 -2.91
N ILE A 22 -5.01 3.93 -3.18
CA ILE A 22 -4.33 5.22 -2.96
C ILE A 22 -3.64 5.59 -4.27
N THR A 23 -3.63 6.88 -4.61
CA THR A 23 -2.88 7.42 -5.74
C THR A 23 -1.65 8.17 -5.23
N ALA A 24 -0.51 8.03 -5.90
CA ALA A 24 0.77 8.63 -5.54
C ALA A 24 0.79 10.13 -5.87
N THR A 25 0.45 10.94 -4.87
CA THR A 25 0.48 12.41 -4.89
C THR A 25 1.12 12.93 -3.60
N ASP A 26 1.48 14.21 -3.56
CA ASP A 26 2.13 14.80 -2.38
C ASP A 26 1.23 14.80 -1.13
N ASP A 27 -0.08 14.90 -1.34
CA ASP A 27 -1.12 14.88 -0.30
C ASP A 27 -1.82 13.52 -0.21
N ALA A 28 -1.20 12.45 -0.72
CA ALA A 28 -1.79 11.12 -0.73
C ALA A 28 -2.17 10.69 0.71
N PRO A 29 -3.41 10.19 0.92
CA PRO A 29 -3.77 9.62 2.20
C PRO A 29 -2.96 8.35 2.47
N SER A 30 -2.93 7.93 3.73
CA SER A 30 -2.33 6.65 4.14
C SER A 30 -3.36 5.78 4.84
N TRP A 31 -3.16 4.47 4.78
CA TRP A 31 -3.93 3.51 5.56
C TRP A 31 -3.25 3.31 6.91
N LEU A 32 -3.92 3.77 7.95
CA LEU A 32 -3.44 3.63 9.31
C LEU A 32 -3.77 2.23 9.85
N SER A 33 -2.78 1.61 10.48
CA SER A 33 -3.01 0.37 11.24
C SER A 33 -3.98 0.60 12.41
N SER A 34 -4.65 -0.45 12.87
CA SER A 34 -5.60 -0.35 14.00
C SER A 34 -4.97 0.19 15.28
N SER A 35 -3.67 -0.03 15.49
CA SER A 35 -2.92 0.50 16.64
C SER A 35 -2.54 1.97 16.49
N GLY A 36 -2.56 2.51 15.26
CA GLY A 36 -2.05 3.84 14.95
C GLY A 36 -0.52 3.96 15.00
N GLU A 37 0.21 2.86 15.18
CA GLU A 37 1.68 2.87 15.23
C GLU A 37 2.30 2.89 13.82
N PHE A 38 1.66 2.20 12.88
CA PHE A 38 2.12 2.08 11.50
C PHE A 38 1.12 2.68 10.52
N ALA A 39 1.65 3.21 9.42
CA ALA A 39 0.87 3.63 8.26
C ALA A 39 1.44 3.01 6.98
N PHE A 40 0.57 2.77 6.01
CA PHE A 40 0.88 2.24 4.68
C PHE A 40 0.43 3.21 3.59
N GLY A 41 1.23 3.38 2.55
CA GLY A 41 0.89 4.25 1.42
C GLY A 41 2.14 4.74 0.68
N PHE A 42 2.03 5.91 0.05
CA PHE A 42 3.13 6.51 -0.70
C PHE A 42 3.93 7.48 0.17
N GLN A 43 5.26 7.42 0.05
CA GLN A 43 6.19 8.42 0.55
C GLN A 43 6.94 9.07 -0.62
N PRO A 44 6.92 10.40 -0.76
CA PRO A 44 7.65 11.07 -1.83
C PRO A 44 9.16 10.95 -1.62
N LEU A 45 9.90 10.74 -2.70
CA LEU A 45 11.36 10.85 -2.70
C LEU A 45 11.78 12.30 -2.93
N GLU A 46 12.97 12.67 -2.44
CA GLU A 46 13.52 14.04 -2.57
C GLU A 46 13.66 14.50 -4.04
N TYR A 47 13.84 13.54 -4.96
CA TYR A 47 13.81 13.77 -6.40
C TYR A 47 12.37 13.71 -6.90
N LYS A 48 11.88 14.86 -7.37
CA LYS A 48 10.48 15.12 -7.74
C LYS A 48 9.85 14.01 -8.59
N ASP A 49 8.56 13.78 -8.33
CA ASP A 49 7.63 12.92 -9.07
C ASP A 49 7.84 11.40 -8.95
N HIS A 50 8.56 10.95 -7.93
CA HIS A 50 8.69 9.53 -7.61
C HIS A 50 8.33 9.25 -6.14
N PHE A 51 7.72 8.09 -5.91
CA PHE A 51 7.13 7.70 -4.64
C PHE A 51 7.50 6.27 -4.27
N LEU A 52 7.85 6.04 -3.00
CA LEU A 52 7.97 4.71 -2.43
C LEU A 52 6.62 4.26 -1.88
N LEU A 53 6.12 3.13 -2.37
CA LEU A 53 5.06 2.40 -1.68
C LEU A 53 5.68 1.73 -0.44
N SER A 54 5.27 2.13 0.76
CA SER A 54 5.99 1.79 1.98
C SER A 54 5.09 1.64 3.21
N ILE A 55 5.70 1.10 4.27
CA ILE A 55 5.19 1.10 5.65
C ILE A 55 6.17 1.90 6.50
N TRP A 56 5.65 2.81 7.32
CA TRP A 56 6.43 3.64 8.22
C TRP A 56 5.77 3.78 9.60
N TYR A 57 6.55 4.25 10.58
CA TYR A 57 6.03 4.63 11.90
C TYR A 57 5.21 5.92 11.78
N ALA A 58 3.90 5.84 12.02
CA ALA A 58 2.97 6.95 11.83
C ALA A 58 3.15 8.08 12.85
N LYS A 59 3.70 7.77 14.02
CA LYS A 59 3.89 8.72 15.14
C LYS A 59 5.25 9.43 15.13
N ILE A 60 6.15 9.05 14.22
CA ILE A 60 7.46 9.68 14.05
C ILE A 60 7.37 10.69 12.90
N PRO A 61 7.59 12.00 13.13
CA PRO A 61 7.46 13.03 12.10
C PRO A 61 8.31 12.80 10.85
N GLU A 62 9.50 12.22 11.03
CA GLU A 62 10.43 11.86 9.96
C GLU A 62 9.93 10.67 9.11
N LYS A 63 8.83 10.02 9.51
CA LYS A 63 8.19 8.88 8.84
C LYS A 63 9.18 7.76 8.51
N THR A 64 9.94 7.34 9.52
CA THR A 64 10.93 6.27 9.39
C THR A 64 10.31 5.01 8.76
N ILE A 65 10.80 4.68 7.56
CA ILE A 65 10.35 3.53 6.77
C ILE A 65 10.89 2.25 7.38
N VAL A 66 10.00 1.27 7.60
CA VAL A 66 10.37 -0.08 8.08
C VAL A 66 10.33 -1.13 6.97
N TRP A 67 9.61 -0.82 5.88
CA TRP A 67 9.51 -1.67 4.71
C TRP A 67 9.08 -0.85 3.49
N TYR A 68 9.57 -1.21 2.30
CA TYR A 68 9.11 -0.64 1.03
C TYR A 68 9.01 -1.72 -0.04
N ALA A 69 8.09 -1.50 -0.99
CA ALA A 69 7.87 -2.38 -2.12
C ALA A 69 8.85 -2.09 -3.25
N ASN A 70 8.98 -3.04 -4.18
CA ASN A 70 9.62 -2.86 -5.49
C ASN A 70 11.12 -2.43 -5.50
N GLY A 71 11.84 -2.62 -4.40
CA GLY A 71 13.29 -2.34 -4.33
C GLY A 71 13.61 -0.89 -4.74
N ASP A 72 14.64 -0.71 -5.56
CA ASP A 72 15.13 0.62 -5.97
C ASP A 72 14.37 1.22 -7.18
N ASN A 73 13.18 0.69 -7.50
CA ASN A 73 12.36 1.19 -8.61
C ASN A 73 11.10 1.90 -8.08
N PRO A 74 11.19 3.19 -7.72
CA PRO A 74 10.06 3.93 -7.16
C PRO A 74 8.96 4.18 -8.20
N ALA A 75 7.73 4.34 -7.70
CA ALA A 75 6.57 4.56 -8.53
C ALA A 75 6.52 6.02 -9.03
N PRO A 76 6.25 6.30 -10.31
CA PRO A 76 6.04 7.66 -10.77
C PRO A 76 4.78 8.28 -10.15
N ARG A 77 4.69 9.61 -10.14
CA ARG A 77 3.48 10.35 -9.74
C ARG A 77 2.24 9.81 -10.48
N GLU A 78 1.09 9.84 -9.81
CA GLU A 78 -0.19 9.29 -10.28
C GLU A 78 -0.23 7.76 -10.39
N SER A 79 0.82 7.05 -9.95
CA SER A 79 0.74 5.61 -9.76
C SER A 79 -0.33 5.26 -8.73
N LYS A 80 -0.94 4.08 -8.86
CA LYS A 80 -2.03 3.64 -8.00
C LYS A 80 -1.69 2.32 -7.33
N VAL A 81 -1.84 2.25 -6.00
CA VAL A 81 -1.88 0.98 -5.27
C VAL A 81 -3.34 0.64 -4.97
N GLU A 82 -3.76 -0.58 -5.28
CA GLU A 82 -5.13 -1.06 -5.10
C GLU A 82 -5.13 -2.43 -4.40
N LEU A 83 -6.01 -2.60 -3.42
CA LEU A 83 -6.26 -3.90 -2.80
C LEU A 83 -7.26 -4.69 -3.65
N ARG A 84 -6.80 -5.75 -4.31
CA ARG A 84 -7.61 -6.64 -5.14
C ARG A 84 -7.78 -7.99 -4.44
N GLY A 85 -8.96 -8.59 -4.58
CA GLY A 85 -9.33 -9.80 -3.83
C GLY A 85 -8.52 -11.06 -4.21
N ASP A 86 -8.04 -11.13 -5.44
CA ASP A 86 -7.33 -12.26 -6.04
C ASP A 86 -5.80 -12.11 -6.04
N SER A 87 -5.32 -10.86 -6.10
CA SER A 87 -3.89 -10.53 -6.25
C SER A 87 -3.30 -9.71 -5.10
N GLY A 88 -4.06 -9.46 -4.03
CA GLY A 88 -3.61 -8.64 -2.91
C GLY A 88 -3.34 -7.19 -3.34
N LEU A 89 -2.21 -6.62 -2.91
CA LEU A 89 -1.83 -5.26 -3.27
C LEU A 89 -1.25 -5.25 -4.68
N VAL A 90 -1.80 -4.40 -5.55
CA VAL A 90 -1.34 -4.20 -6.93
C VAL A 90 -0.96 -2.75 -7.12
N LEU A 91 0.29 -2.51 -7.51
CA LEU A 91 0.82 -1.21 -7.84
C LEU A 91 0.92 -1.07 -9.37
N THR A 92 0.27 -0.06 -9.92
CA THR A 92 0.33 0.27 -11.35
C THR A 92 0.84 1.68 -11.58
N ASP A 93 1.47 1.90 -12.74
CA ASP A 93 1.81 3.23 -13.22
C ASP A 93 0.55 4.01 -13.68
N PRO A 94 0.67 5.29 -14.05
CA PRO A 94 -0.47 6.11 -14.50
C PRO A 94 -1.12 5.62 -15.79
N GLN A 95 -0.41 4.81 -16.58
CA GLN A 95 -0.91 4.19 -17.81
C GLN A 95 -1.62 2.85 -17.52
N GLY A 96 -1.56 2.37 -16.27
CA GLY A 96 -2.16 1.11 -15.83
C GLY A 96 -1.25 -0.11 -15.97
N ASN A 97 0.04 0.08 -16.32
CA ASN A 97 0.99 -1.02 -16.39
C ASN A 97 1.37 -1.49 -14.97
N LEU A 98 1.55 -2.79 -14.79
CA LEU A 98 1.97 -3.38 -13.52
C LEU A 98 3.41 -2.98 -13.18
N ILE A 99 3.59 -2.36 -12.02
CA ILE A 99 4.91 -2.08 -11.43
C ILE A 99 5.28 -3.19 -10.45
N TRP A 100 4.36 -3.54 -9.54
CA TRP A 100 4.60 -4.51 -8.48
C TRP A 100 3.28 -5.13 -7.99
N SER A 101 3.34 -6.34 -7.45
CA SER A 101 2.23 -6.91 -6.67
C SER A 101 2.73 -7.74 -5.49
N SER A 102 1.93 -7.86 -4.44
CA SER A 102 2.24 -8.73 -3.29
C SER A 102 2.16 -10.23 -3.62
N GLY A 103 1.81 -10.59 -4.86
CA GLY A 103 1.57 -11.96 -5.30
C GLY A 103 0.14 -12.43 -5.02
N SER A 104 -0.28 -13.48 -5.73
CA SER A 104 -1.60 -14.09 -5.54
C SER A 104 -1.58 -15.07 -4.37
N LEU A 105 -2.49 -14.86 -3.40
CA LEU A 105 -2.74 -15.80 -2.31
C LEU A 105 -3.21 -17.18 -2.80
N GLN A 106 -3.68 -17.28 -4.05
CA GLN A 106 -4.10 -18.56 -4.67
C GLN A 106 -2.94 -19.35 -5.25
N VAL A 107 -1.94 -18.69 -5.83
CA VAL A 107 -0.74 -19.37 -6.36
C VAL A 107 0.03 -20.03 -5.23
N GLU A 108 0.21 -19.33 -4.10
CA GLU A 108 0.88 -19.91 -2.94
C GLU A 108 0.08 -21.09 -2.35
N ARG A 109 -1.26 -20.98 -2.27
CA ARG A 109 -2.13 -22.10 -1.86
C ARG A 109 -2.02 -23.29 -2.80
N SER A 110 -2.07 -23.06 -4.11
CA SER A 110 -1.97 -24.10 -5.13
C SER A 110 -0.62 -24.81 -5.08
N ILE A 111 0.48 -24.09 -4.85
CA ILE A 111 1.82 -24.68 -4.65
C ILE A 111 1.86 -25.50 -3.37
N LYS A 112 1.32 -24.99 -2.25
CA LYS A 112 1.25 -25.71 -0.97
C LYS A 112 0.40 -26.99 -1.06
N GLU A 113 -0.70 -26.96 -1.81
CA GLU A 113 -1.56 -28.12 -2.07
C GLU A 113 -0.88 -29.15 -2.98
N THR A 114 -0.23 -28.71 -4.05
CA THR A 114 0.49 -29.59 -4.98
C THR A 114 1.66 -30.31 -4.30
N LEU A 115 2.32 -29.65 -3.34
CA LEU A 115 3.46 -30.20 -2.62
C LEU A 115 3.07 -30.98 -1.34
N GLY A 116 1.77 -31.12 -1.03
CA GLY A 116 1.29 -32.06 0.00
C GLY A 116 1.61 -31.69 1.46
N TRP A 117 1.95 -30.44 1.77
CA TRP A 117 2.34 -30.02 3.13
C TRP A 117 1.20 -29.97 4.18
N ARG A 118 0.01 -30.51 3.87
CA ARG A 118 -1.18 -30.41 4.72
C ARG A 118 -1.20 -31.42 5.88
N ASP A 119 -0.36 -32.46 5.84
CA ASP A 119 -0.39 -33.58 6.80
C ASP A 119 0.70 -33.52 7.89
N LEU A 120 1.39 -32.39 8.05
CA LEU A 120 2.52 -32.22 9.00
C LEU A 120 2.26 -31.18 10.11
N MET A 121 1.01 -30.78 10.35
CA MET A 121 0.59 -30.03 11.56
C MET A 121 -0.53 -30.74 12.29
#